data_AF-A0A350YWS5-F1
#
_entry.id   AF-A0A350YWS5-F1
#
_cell.length_a   1.000
_cell.length_b   1.000
_cell.length_c   1.000
_cell.angle_alpha   90.00
_cell.angle_beta   90.00
_cell.angle_gamma   90.00
#
_symmetry.space_group_name_H-M   'P 1'
#
loop_
_entity.id
_entity.type
_entity.pdbx_description
1 polymer ?
#
loop_
_entity_poly.entity_id
_entity_poly.type
_entity_poly.pdbx_seq_one_letter_code
_entity_poly.pdbx_strand_id
1 'polypeptide(L)'
;TSGKTQWNQFFVQNHLLLNHLAHSANRTPEEHVNDNLGYSVMVGYQIAEKENLNINFMAGVLGSVYRERSVTDGFIYAESLLAEASLRYKNFGLRNVLHSGEGHTFLSGDPFYRLNNYNRTDILWYFIRHRNVSGRFNLSFHLIDGKDLDQSQQISIIYKIPSD
;
A
#
# COMPACT_ATOMS: atom_id res chain seq x y z
N THR A 1 10.49 -3.50 5.77
CA THR A 1 10.96 -4.66 4.96
C THR A 1 9.77 -5.38 4.36
N SER A 2 9.97 -6.08 3.25
CA SER A 2 8.92 -6.83 2.56
C SER A 2 9.48 -8.13 1.99
N GLY A 3 8.64 -9.15 1.86
CA GLY A 3 9.00 -10.43 1.26
C GLY A 3 7.87 -10.97 0.40
N LYS A 4 8.22 -11.73 -0.63
CA LYS A 4 7.28 -12.50 -1.46
C LYS A 4 7.88 -13.87 -1.73
N THR A 5 7.09 -14.92 -1.50
CA THR A 5 7.40 -16.29 -1.93
C THR A 5 6.26 -16.80 -2.80
N GLN A 6 6.59 -17.58 -3.83
CA GLN A 6 5.62 -18.02 -4.84
C GLN A 6 5.80 -19.51 -5.14
N TRP A 7 4.67 -20.22 -5.18
CA TRP A 7 4.58 -21.64 -5.53
C TRP A 7 3.54 -21.81 -6.63
N ASN A 8 4.01 -22.10 -7.84
CA ASN A 8 3.18 -22.11 -9.05
C ASN A 8 2.44 -20.75 -9.20
N GLN A 9 1.10 -20.76 -9.13
CA GLN A 9 0.26 -19.56 -9.24
C GLN A 9 -0.06 -18.93 -7.88
N PHE A 10 0.19 -19.62 -6.76
CA PHE A 10 -0.05 -19.06 -5.43
C PHE A 10 1.18 -18.32 -4.93
N PHE A 11 0.98 -17.24 -4.18
CA PHE A 11 2.06 -16.55 -3.51
C PHE A 11 1.62 -16.03 -2.14
N VAL A 12 2.59 -15.85 -1.25
CA VAL A 12 2.43 -15.16 0.02
C VAL A 12 3.34 -13.95 0.00
N GLN A 13 2.81 -12.82 0.43
CA GLN A 13 3.52 -11.55 0.50
C GLN A 13 3.34 -10.92 1.87
N ASN A 14 4.40 -10.35 2.42
CA ASN A 14 4.35 -9.64 3.68
C ASN A 14 5.02 -8.27 3.59
N HIS A 15 4.53 -7.35 4.40
CA HIS A 15 5.15 -6.05 4.66
C HIS A 15 5.31 -5.90 6.16
N LEU A 16 6.41 -5.29 6.58
CA LEU A 16 6.69 -4.98 7.98
C LEU A 16 7.33 -3.60 8.04
N LEU A 17 6.72 -2.71 8.79
CA LEU A 17 7.23 -1.39 9.15
C LEU A 17 7.48 -1.40 10.66
N LEU A 18 8.68 -1.02 11.07
CA LEU A 18 8.99 -0.83 12.48
C LEU A 18 9.75 0.49 12.61
N ASN A 19 9.26 1.36 13.46
CA ASN A 19 9.92 2.61 13.81
C ASN A 19 9.91 2.83 15.32
N HIS A 20 11.04 3.30 15.84
CA HIS A 20 11.18 3.75 17.21
C HIS A 20 11.84 5.14 17.20
N LEU A 21 11.06 6.17 17.53
CA LEU A 21 11.55 7.54 17.63
C LEU A 21 11.77 7.88 19.11
N ALA A 22 13.02 7.87 19.55
CA ALA A 22 13.41 8.05 20.95
C ALA A 22 13.76 9.49 21.36
N HIS A 23 13.88 10.41 20.39
CA HIS A 23 14.44 11.75 20.57
C HIS A 23 15.87 11.73 21.15
N SER A 24 16.41 12.92 21.44
CA SER A 24 17.74 13.06 22.07
C SER A 24 17.67 12.80 23.59
N ALA A 25 18.83 12.61 24.22
CA ALA A 25 18.90 12.47 25.67
C ALA A 25 18.39 13.72 26.43
N ASN A 26 18.60 14.92 25.86
CA ASN A 26 18.13 16.20 26.40
C ASN A 26 16.74 16.52 25.83
N ARG A 27 15.77 15.63 26.05
CA ARG A 27 14.39 15.80 25.56
C ARG A 27 13.65 16.92 26.29
N THR A 28 12.86 17.67 25.55
CA THR A 28 11.87 18.59 26.11
C THR A 28 10.68 17.81 26.69
N PRO A 29 9.90 18.38 27.63
CA PRO A 29 8.72 17.73 28.18
C PRO A 29 7.68 17.30 27.13
N GLU A 30 7.66 17.97 25.96
CA GLU A 30 6.76 17.71 24.83
C GLU A 30 7.28 16.62 23.88
N GLU A 31 8.52 16.15 24.05
CA GLU A 31 9.11 15.10 23.22
C GLU A 31 8.87 13.71 23.80
N HIS A 32 7.84 13.06 23.28
CA HIS A 32 7.44 11.72 23.66
C HIS A 32 8.07 10.65 22.75
N VAL A 33 8.41 9.51 23.35
CA VAL A 33 8.92 8.36 22.60
C VAL A 33 7.78 7.72 21.83
N ASN A 34 7.96 7.55 20.52
CA ASN A 34 6.97 6.95 19.63
C ASN A 34 7.42 5.55 19.19
N ASP A 35 6.63 4.54 19.53
CA ASP A 35 6.79 3.15 19.08
C ASP A 35 5.72 2.87 18.00
N ASN A 36 6.13 2.46 16.80
CA ASN A 36 5.22 2.18 15.69
C ASN A 36 5.60 0.88 14.98
N LEU A 37 4.68 -0.07 14.93
CA LEU A 37 4.77 -1.30 14.17
C LEU A 37 3.57 -1.35 13.21
N GLY A 38 3.83 -1.62 11.94
CA GLY A 38 2.82 -1.95 10.94
C GLY A 38 3.19 -3.25 10.25
N TYR A 39 2.20 -4.08 9.95
CA TYR A 39 2.44 -5.31 9.20
C TYR A 39 1.29 -5.61 8.25
N SER A 40 1.60 -6.28 7.15
CA SER A 40 0.60 -7.00 6.36
C SER A 40 1.09 -8.39 6.02
N VAL A 41 0.15 -9.34 5.98
CA VAL A 41 0.38 -10.70 5.49
C VAL A 41 -0.77 -11.03 4.55
N MET A 42 -0.45 -11.26 3.28
CA MET A 42 -1.43 -11.49 2.22
C MET A 42 -1.12 -12.77 1.48
N VAL A 43 -2.19 -13.49 1.13
CA VAL A 43 -2.15 -14.62 0.20
C VAL A 43 -2.70 -14.15 -1.14
N GLY A 44 -2.05 -14.52 -2.23
CA GLY A 44 -2.44 -14.13 -3.57
C GLY A 44 -2.35 -15.25 -4.59
N TYR A 45 -2.94 -14.97 -5.75
CA TYR A 45 -2.99 -15.85 -6.89
C TYR A 45 -2.68 -15.09 -8.18
N GLN A 46 -1.72 -15.61 -8.94
CA GLN A 46 -1.25 -15.09 -10.22
C GLN A 46 -1.92 -15.88 -11.36
N ILE A 47 -3.02 -15.35 -11.89
CA ILE A 47 -3.76 -15.99 -13.00
C ILE A 47 -2.95 -15.96 -14.29
N ALA A 48 -2.32 -14.81 -14.59
CA ALA A 48 -1.53 -14.65 -15.81
C ALA A 48 -0.39 -13.65 -15.58
N GLU A 49 0.80 -13.98 -16.07
CA GLU A 49 1.96 -13.09 -16.10
C GLU A 49 2.67 -13.20 -17.46
N LYS A 50 2.10 -12.52 -18.45
CA LYS A 50 2.60 -12.44 -19.83
C LYS A 50 2.87 -10.98 -20.19
N GLU A 51 3.64 -10.76 -21.26
CA GLU A 51 4.03 -9.42 -21.71
C GLU A 51 2.83 -8.45 -21.83
N ASN A 52 1.72 -8.92 -22.44
CA ASN A 52 0.52 -8.11 -22.68
C ASN A 52 -0.67 -8.46 -21.79
N LEU A 53 -0.51 -9.37 -20.83
CA LEU A 53 -1.58 -9.75 -19.90
C LEU A 53 -0.98 -10.05 -18.53
N ASN A 54 -1.32 -9.24 -17.53
CA ASN A 54 -1.00 -9.55 -16.14
C ASN A 54 -2.28 -9.49 -15.32
N ILE A 55 -2.61 -10.56 -14.61
CA ILE A 55 -3.77 -10.63 -13.73
C ILE A 55 -3.35 -11.29 -12.43
N ASN A 56 -3.54 -10.59 -11.32
CA ASN A 56 -3.35 -11.14 -9.99
C ASN A 56 -4.34 -10.52 -9.00
N PHE A 57 -4.58 -11.23 -7.92
CA PHE A 57 -5.32 -10.74 -6.76
C PHE A 57 -4.66 -11.28 -5.49
N MET A 58 -4.80 -10.54 -4.40
CA MET A 58 -4.34 -10.95 -3.08
C MET A 58 -5.22 -10.36 -1.99
N ALA A 59 -5.31 -11.04 -0.87
CA ALA A 59 -6.02 -10.57 0.30
C ALA A 59 -5.38 -11.11 1.57
N GLY A 60 -5.57 -10.40 2.68
CA GLY A 60 -5.09 -10.83 3.98
C GLY A 60 -5.32 -9.76 5.04
N VAL A 61 -4.45 -9.75 6.04
CA VAL A 61 -4.57 -8.87 7.21
C VAL A 61 -3.57 -7.73 7.10
N LEU A 62 -4.03 -6.53 7.43
CA LEU A 62 -3.21 -5.37 7.74
C LEU A 62 -3.38 -5.05 9.23
N GLY A 63 -2.27 -4.89 9.94
CA GLY A 63 -2.27 -4.62 11.37
C GLY A 63 -1.30 -3.51 11.75
N SER A 64 -1.60 -2.83 12.86
CA SER A 64 -0.72 -1.82 13.45
C SER A 64 -0.72 -1.88 14.96
N VAL A 65 0.44 -1.60 15.56
CA VAL A 65 0.63 -1.42 16.99
C VAL A 65 1.35 -0.09 17.19
N TYR A 66 0.70 0.85 17.86
CA TYR A 66 1.21 2.20 18.08
C TYR A 66 1.19 2.56 19.55
N ARG A 67 2.19 3.30 20.01
CA ARG A 67 2.21 3.90 21.35
C ARG A 67 3.02 5.19 21.32
N GLU A 68 2.47 6.21 21.96
CA GLU A 68 3.21 7.41 22.34
C GLU A 68 3.37 7.42 23.85
N ARG A 69 4.60 7.19 24.32
CA ARG A 69 4.84 6.98 25.76
C ARG A 69 4.52 8.23 26.55
N SER A 70 3.80 8.06 27.65
CA SER A 70 3.29 9.13 28.52
C SER A 70 2.12 9.95 27.94
N VAL A 71 1.65 9.63 26.72
CA VAL A 71 0.46 10.23 26.11
C VAL A 71 -0.65 9.20 25.96
N THR A 72 -0.34 8.03 25.39
CA THR A 72 -1.32 6.95 25.24
C THR A 72 -1.39 6.07 26.48
N ASP A 73 -2.60 5.58 26.79
CA ASP A 73 -2.83 4.58 27.84
C ASP A 73 -2.48 3.18 27.32
N GLY A 74 -1.17 2.93 27.16
CA GLY A 74 -0.65 1.69 26.59
C GLY A 74 -0.58 1.69 25.06
N PHE A 75 -0.63 0.48 24.48
CA PHE A 75 -0.58 0.28 23.04
C PHE A 75 -1.97 0.38 22.42
N ILE A 76 -2.06 1.08 21.29
CA ILE A 76 -3.22 1.13 20.42
C ILE A 76 -3.00 0.09 19.31
N TYR A 77 -3.93 -0.85 19.22
CA TYR A 77 -3.94 -1.91 18.21
C TYR A 77 -5.01 -1.59 17.17
N ALA A 78 -4.74 -1.92 15.91
CA ALA A 78 -5.75 -1.89 14.86
C ALA A 78 -5.51 -3.03 13.88
N GLU A 79 -6.58 -3.73 13.50
CA GLU A 79 -6.57 -4.78 12.48
C GLU A 79 -7.65 -4.57 11.42
N SER A 80 -7.34 -4.94 10.19
CA SER A 80 -8.26 -4.79 9.06
C SER A 80 -8.00 -5.81 7.95
N LEU A 81 -9.01 -5.98 7.11
CA LEU A 81 -8.86 -6.64 5.82
C LEU A 81 -8.09 -5.72 4.86
N LEU A 82 -7.08 -6.28 4.19
CA LEU A 82 -6.44 -5.67 3.04
C LEU A 82 -6.59 -6.59 1.84
N ALA A 83 -7.13 -6.07 0.74
CA ALA A 83 -7.25 -6.79 -0.52
C ALA A 83 -6.77 -5.93 -1.68
N GLU A 84 -6.10 -6.56 -2.64
CA GLU A 84 -5.58 -5.91 -3.83
C GLU A 84 -5.91 -6.75 -5.06
N ALA A 85 -6.30 -6.08 -6.14
CA ALA A 85 -6.47 -6.70 -7.45
C ALA A 85 -5.75 -5.88 -8.51
N SER A 86 -5.08 -6.55 -9.44
CA SER A 86 -4.38 -5.91 -10.54
C SER A 86 -4.64 -6.67 -11.84
N LEU A 87 -5.23 -5.97 -12.80
CA LEU A 87 -5.47 -6.42 -14.16
C LEU A 87 -4.75 -5.47 -15.12
N ARG A 88 -3.96 -6.02 -16.05
CA ARG A 88 -3.35 -5.28 -17.14
C ARG A 88 -3.56 -6.06 -18.43
N TYR A 89 -4.11 -5.39 -19.44
CA TYR A 89 -4.21 -5.91 -20.79
C TYR A 89 -3.69 -4.88 -21.79
N LYS A 90 -2.66 -5.26 -22.54
CA LYS A 90 -1.94 -4.39 -23.48
C LYS A 90 -1.55 -3.06 -22.81
N ASN A 91 -2.16 -1.96 -23.25
CA ASN A 91 -1.87 -0.60 -22.82
C ASN A 91 -2.81 -0.09 -21.73
N PHE A 92 -3.71 -0.92 -21.22
CA PHE A 92 -4.65 -0.54 -20.17
C PHE A 92 -4.44 -1.38 -18.92
N GLY A 93 -4.66 -0.74 -17.78
CA GLY A 93 -4.66 -1.39 -16.48
C GLY A 93 -5.84 -0.97 -15.64
N LEU A 94 -6.23 -1.85 -14.75
CA LEU A 94 -7.14 -1.60 -13.64
C LEU A 94 -6.45 -2.12 -12.38
N ARG A 95 -6.39 -1.30 -11.33
CA ARG A 95 -5.97 -1.74 -10.01
C ARG A 95 -7.03 -1.38 -8.99
N ASN A 96 -7.18 -2.23 -7.98
CA ASN A 96 -8.01 -1.95 -6.84
C ASN A 96 -7.22 -2.24 -5.56
N VAL A 97 -7.36 -1.37 -4.58
CA VAL A 97 -6.91 -1.60 -3.20
C VAL A 97 -8.11 -1.36 -2.30
N LEU A 98 -8.45 -2.34 -1.48
CA LEU A 98 -9.49 -2.28 -0.48
C LEU A 98 -8.87 -2.49 0.90
N HIS A 99 -9.11 -1.52 1.77
CA HIS A 99 -8.90 -1.61 3.20
C HIS A 99 -10.27 -1.52 3.89
N SER A 100 -10.55 -2.43 4.82
CA SER A 100 -11.81 -2.44 5.56
C SER A 100 -11.61 -3.00 6.96
N GLY A 101 -11.86 -2.17 7.98
CA GLY A 101 -11.70 -2.53 9.38
C GLY A 101 -11.34 -1.31 10.22
N GLU A 102 -10.41 -1.48 11.14
CA GLU A 102 -9.95 -0.39 11.99
C GLU A 102 -8.95 0.51 11.24
N GLY A 103 -9.01 1.82 11.53
CA GLY A 103 -8.02 2.78 11.06
C GLY A 103 -6.66 2.60 11.73
N HIS A 104 -5.59 2.63 10.93
CA HIS A 104 -4.23 2.38 11.38
C HIS A 104 -3.44 3.66 11.60
N THR A 105 -2.61 3.66 12.65
CA THR A 105 -1.59 4.70 12.85
C THR A 105 -0.25 4.19 12.34
N PHE A 106 0.08 4.49 11.09
CA PHE A 106 1.40 4.25 10.52
C PHE A 106 2.24 5.52 10.51
N LEU A 107 3.54 5.39 10.79
CA LEU A 107 4.46 6.52 10.65
C LEU A 107 4.68 6.91 9.19
N SER A 108 4.75 5.93 8.31
CA SER A 108 4.89 6.13 6.87
C SER A 108 4.00 5.16 6.11
N GLY A 109 3.50 5.62 4.97
CA GLY A 109 2.47 4.93 4.20
C GLY A 109 1.42 5.90 3.68
N ASP A 110 0.38 5.34 3.08
CA ASP A 110 -0.75 6.13 2.59
C ASP A 110 -1.62 6.64 3.78
N PRO A 111 -1.83 7.95 3.92
CA PRO A 111 -2.76 8.55 4.89
C PRO A 111 -4.14 7.90 4.95
N PHE A 112 -4.63 7.35 3.83
CA PHE A 112 -5.98 6.78 3.76
C PHE A 112 -6.14 5.52 4.62
N TYR A 113 -5.05 4.84 5.02
CA TYR A 113 -5.13 3.74 5.98
C TYR A 113 -5.47 4.17 7.41
N ARG A 114 -5.51 5.48 7.70
CA ARG A 114 -6.05 6.00 8.98
C ARG A 114 -7.57 5.94 9.07
N LEU A 115 -8.25 5.81 7.94
CA LEU A 115 -9.71 5.70 7.85
C LEU A 115 -10.13 4.26 8.13
N ASN A 116 -11.39 4.01 8.44
CA ASN A 116 -11.87 2.66 8.72
C ASN A 116 -12.07 1.85 7.43
N ASN A 117 -12.62 2.48 6.40
CA ASN A 117 -12.79 1.83 5.10
C ASN A 117 -12.29 2.73 3.98
N TYR A 118 -11.50 2.15 3.10
CA TYR A 118 -10.95 2.84 1.97
C TYR A 118 -10.88 1.90 0.77
N ASN A 119 -11.54 2.28 -0.32
CA ASN A 119 -11.46 1.58 -1.59
C ASN A 119 -10.91 2.52 -2.65
N ARG A 120 -9.76 2.17 -3.22
CA ARG A 120 -9.14 2.89 -4.32
C ARG A 120 -9.20 2.08 -5.59
N THR A 121 -9.75 2.65 -6.65
CA THR A 121 -9.73 2.07 -8.00
C THR A 121 -8.93 2.95 -8.93
N ASP A 122 -7.89 2.40 -9.55
CA ASP A 122 -7.04 3.07 -10.52
C ASP A 122 -7.32 2.57 -11.95
N ILE A 123 -7.64 3.49 -12.86
CA ILE A 123 -7.64 3.25 -14.30
C ILE A 123 -6.32 3.76 -14.87
N LEU A 124 -5.57 2.86 -15.51
CA LEU A 124 -4.22 3.14 -16.01
C LEU A 124 -4.18 3.08 -17.53
N TRP A 125 -3.51 4.05 -18.15
CA TRP A 125 -3.19 4.04 -19.57
C TRP A 125 -1.68 4.18 -19.79
N TYR A 126 -1.09 3.15 -20.41
CA TYR A 126 0.34 3.11 -20.75
C TYR A 126 0.53 3.66 -22.16
N PHE A 127 0.74 4.97 -22.27
CA PHE A 127 0.82 5.68 -23.55
C PHE A 127 2.21 5.68 -24.20
N ILE A 128 3.28 5.36 -23.44
CA ILE A 128 4.62 5.08 -24.00
C ILE A 128 5.10 3.73 -23.46
N ARG A 129 5.47 2.82 -24.38
CA ARG A 129 6.05 1.50 -24.07
C ARG A 129 7.30 1.28 -24.92
N HIS A 130 8.39 1.96 -24.57
CA HIS A 130 9.69 1.82 -25.22
C HIS A 130 10.68 1.11 -24.28
N ARG A 131 11.77 0.55 -24.83
CA ARG A 131 12.79 -0.20 -24.06
C ARG A 131 13.30 0.57 -22.83
N ASN A 132 13.53 1.86 -22.98
CA ASN A 132 14.11 2.73 -21.95
C ASN A 132 13.17 3.83 -21.46
N VAL A 133 11.97 3.96 -22.02
CA VAL A 133 11.01 4.99 -21.63
C VAL A 133 9.65 4.36 -21.45
N SER A 134 9.04 4.62 -20.30
CA SER A 134 7.65 4.25 -20.04
C SER A 134 6.84 5.46 -19.63
N GLY A 135 5.67 5.61 -20.24
CA GLY A 135 4.72 6.69 -19.97
C GLY A 135 3.41 6.09 -19.49
N ARG A 136 2.87 6.62 -18.39
CA ARG A 136 1.64 6.13 -17.77
C ARG A 136 0.78 7.29 -17.29
N PHE A 137 -0.49 7.28 -17.66
CA PHE A 137 -1.53 8.08 -17.04
C PHE A 137 -2.27 7.21 -16.03
N ASN A 138 -2.58 7.76 -14.86
CA ASN A 138 -3.35 7.13 -13.81
C ASN A 138 -4.51 8.05 -13.43
N LEU A 139 -5.73 7.52 -13.44
CA LEU A 139 -6.92 8.15 -12.88
C LEU A 139 -7.39 7.29 -11.72
N SER A 140 -7.33 7.82 -10.50
CA SER A 140 -7.65 7.11 -9.27
C SER A 140 -8.94 7.64 -8.68
N PHE A 141 -9.85 6.73 -8.32
CA PHE A 141 -11.07 7.01 -7.57
C PHE A 141 -10.91 6.51 -6.15
N HIS A 142 -11.23 7.35 -5.18
CA HIS A 142 -11.07 7.12 -3.76
C HIS A 142 -12.46 7.10 -3.11
N LEU A 143 -12.94 5.94 -2.70
CA LEU A 143 -14.18 5.80 -1.92
C LEU A 143 -13.81 5.66 -0.44
N ILE A 144 -14.11 6.69 0.33
CA ILE A 144 -13.80 6.83 1.75
C ILE A 144 -15.06 6.51 2.56
N ASP A 145 -14.93 5.57 3.49
CA ASP A 145 -15.99 5.12 4.39
C ASP A 145 -17.33 4.80 3.69
N GLY A 146 -17.26 4.39 2.42
CA GLY A 146 -18.42 4.04 1.59
C GLY A 146 -19.32 5.21 1.19
N LYS A 147 -18.95 6.45 1.50
CA LYS A 147 -19.82 7.63 1.36
C LYS A 147 -19.20 8.77 0.57
N ASP A 148 -17.91 9.00 0.73
CA ASP A 148 -17.22 10.14 0.12
C ASP A 148 -16.40 9.64 -1.07
N LEU A 149 -16.71 10.15 -2.26
CA LEU A 149 -15.99 9.83 -3.49
C LEU A 149 -15.11 11.02 -3.87
N ASP A 150 -13.81 10.77 -3.95
CA ASP A 150 -12.80 11.71 -4.45
C ASP A 150 -12.05 11.12 -5.65
N GLN A 151 -11.38 11.97 -6.43
CA GLN A 151 -10.60 11.54 -7.58
C GLN A 151 -9.25 12.26 -7.68
N SER A 152 -8.26 11.57 -8.20
CA SER A 152 -6.92 12.13 -8.46
C SER A 152 -6.36 11.64 -9.80
N GLN A 153 -5.52 12.47 -10.44
CA GLN A 153 -4.82 12.09 -11.66
C GLN A 153 -3.30 12.26 -11.53
N GLN A 154 -2.57 11.35 -12.18
CA GLN A 154 -1.11 11.41 -12.27
C GLN A 154 -0.64 11.05 -13.68
N ILE A 155 0.27 11.85 -14.22
CA ILE A 155 1.09 11.47 -15.38
C ILE A 155 2.48 11.13 -14.89
N SER A 156 3.02 10.01 -15.34
CA SER A 156 4.40 9.60 -15.06
C SER A 156 5.12 9.29 -16.36
N ILE A 157 6.31 9.84 -16.52
CA ILE A 157 7.27 9.45 -17.56
C ILE A 157 8.52 8.98 -16.82
N ILE A 158 8.89 7.72 -17.02
CA ILE A 158 10.01 7.07 -16.35
C ILE A 158 11.02 6.68 -17.42
N TYR A 159 12.24 7.22 -17.30
CA TYR A 159 13.39 6.75 -18.05
C TYR A 159 14.11 5.67 -17.24
N LYS A 160 14.38 4.52 -17.86
CA LYS A 160 15.17 3.44 -17.28
C LYS A 160 16.58 3.53 -17.85
N ILE A 161 17.52 3.93 -16.99
CA ILE A 161 18.95 3.93 -17.30
C ILE A 161 19.33 2.47 -17.61
N PRO A 162 19.91 2.18 -18.80
CA PRO A 162 20.44 0.86 -19.08
C PRO A 162 21.52 0.50 -18.06
N SER A 163 21.42 -0.68 -17.46
CA SER A 163 22.56 -1.32 -16.80
C SER A 163 23.26 -2.18 -17.85
N ASP A 164 24.55 -1.93 -18.07
CA ASP A 164 25.43 -2.76 -18.91
C ASP A 164 25.54 -4.20 -18.40
#